data_AF-A0A5C7HAC2-F1
#
_entry.id   AF-A0A5C7HAC2-F1
#
_cell.length_a   1.000
_cell.length_b   1.000
_cell.length_c   1.000
_cell.angle_alpha   90.00
_cell.angle_beta   90.00
_cell.angle_gamma   90.00
#
_symmetry.space_group_name_H-M   'P 1'
#
loop_
_entity.id
_entity.type
_entity.pdbx_description
1 polymer ?
#
loop_
_entity_poly.entity_id
_entity_poly.type
_entity_poly.pdbx_seq_one_letter_code
_entity_poly.pdbx_strand_id
1 'polypeptide(L)'
;MLMHKGIPVELRWLIEAKARLAGEFSDSFIAYMPSLAMDKTLSYRLINICVFCGSNSGKDVEFEEAAKNLGKVLAEKRMHLVYGGGNLGLMGCVSKAAHEGGSQVLGIIPKALASCDIIGDTVGR
;
A
#
# COMPACT_ATOMS: atom_id res chain seq x y z
N MET A 1 11.36 19.70 -10.70
CA MET A 1 10.48 19.35 -9.57
C MET A 1 9.13 20.02 -9.83
N LEU A 2 8.12 19.25 -10.26
CA LEU A 2 6.81 19.81 -10.61
C LEU A 2 6.01 20.03 -9.31
N MET A 3 5.79 21.30 -8.99
CA MET A 3 5.01 21.75 -7.83
C MET A 3 3.63 22.18 -8.31
N HIS A 4 2.56 21.65 -7.72
CA HIS A 4 1.21 22.18 -7.90
C HIS A 4 0.61 22.49 -6.53
N LYS A 5 0.28 23.76 -6.28
CA LYS A 5 -0.19 24.28 -4.97
C LYS A 5 0.77 24.00 -3.79
N GLY A 6 2.09 24.02 -4.02
CA GLY A 6 3.09 23.93 -2.96
C GLY A 6 3.26 22.53 -2.32
N ILE A 7 2.62 21.50 -2.88
CA ILE A 7 2.74 20.12 -2.42
C ILE A 7 3.49 19.31 -3.49
N PRO A 8 4.55 18.57 -3.13
CA PRO A 8 5.21 17.62 -4.02
C PRO A 8 4.19 16.63 -4.60
N VAL A 9 4.17 16.46 -5.92
CA VAL A 9 3.21 15.58 -6.62
C VAL A 9 3.24 14.13 -6.13
N GLU A 10 4.36 13.70 -5.57
CA GLU A 10 4.56 12.37 -4.98
C GLU A 10 3.88 12.23 -3.61
N LEU A 11 3.82 13.30 -2.81
CA LEU A 11 3.11 13.35 -1.52
C LEU A 11 1.58 13.43 -1.67
N ARG A 12 1.09 13.76 -2.88
CA ARG A 12 -0.34 13.76 -3.18
C ARG A 12 -0.97 12.38 -3.00
N TRP A 13 -0.23 11.32 -3.33
CA TRP A 13 -0.66 9.94 -3.12
C TRP A 13 -0.83 9.58 -1.64
N LEU A 14 0.03 10.11 -0.76
CA LEU A 14 -0.06 9.88 0.69
C LEU A 14 -1.27 10.60 1.31
N ILE A 15 -1.55 11.82 0.88
CA ILE A 15 -2.72 12.58 1.35
C ILE A 15 -4.00 11.91 0.84
N GLU A 16 -4.05 11.49 -0.42
CA GLU A 16 -5.18 10.72 -0.96
C GLU A 16 -5.33 9.35 -0.27
N ALA A 17 -4.25 8.62 0.01
CA ALA A 17 -4.31 7.35 0.72
C ALA A 17 -4.81 7.54 2.17
N LYS A 18 -4.39 8.60 2.85
CA LYS A 18 -4.85 8.95 4.20
C LYS A 18 -6.33 9.32 4.20
N ALA A 19 -6.80 10.11 3.23
CA ALA A 19 -8.22 10.45 3.05
C ALA A 19 -9.07 9.20 2.72
N ARG A 20 -8.57 8.32 1.83
CA ARG A 20 -9.19 7.01 1.51
C ARG A 20 -9.36 6.12 2.74
N LEU A 21 -8.38 6.12 3.64
CA LEU A 21 -8.38 5.33 4.87
C LEU A 21 -9.19 5.98 6.00
N ALA A 22 -9.41 7.30 5.95
CA ALA A 22 -10.22 8.07 6.90
C ALA A 22 -11.72 8.17 6.52
N GLY A 23 -12.10 7.80 5.30
CA GLY A 23 -13.50 7.88 4.84
C GLY A 23 -13.96 9.26 4.39
N GLU A 24 -13.03 10.20 4.22
CA GLU A 24 -13.31 11.55 3.71
C GLU A 24 -13.04 11.58 2.20
N PHE A 25 -14.03 11.19 1.39
CA PHE A 25 -13.95 11.33 -0.06
C PHE A 25 -14.65 12.61 -0.52
N SER A 26 -13.93 13.46 -1.27
CA SER A 26 -14.55 14.45 -2.15
C SER A 26 -14.92 13.79 -3.48
N ASP A 27 -16.06 14.19 -4.03
CA ASP A 27 -16.82 13.54 -5.13
C ASP A 27 -16.05 13.33 -6.45
N SER A 28 -14.80 13.77 -6.58
CA SER A 28 -14.04 13.77 -7.83
C SER A 28 -13.46 12.40 -8.23
N PHE A 29 -13.35 11.45 -7.29
CA PHE A 29 -12.73 10.14 -7.54
C PHE A 29 -13.73 9.03 -7.94
N ILE A 30 -15.04 9.29 -7.83
CA ILE A 30 -16.10 8.33 -8.16
C ILE A 30 -16.27 8.16 -9.69
N ALA A 31 -15.74 9.08 -10.49
CA ALA A 31 -15.94 9.12 -11.95
C ALA A 31 -15.28 7.97 -12.76
N TYR A 32 -14.45 7.13 -12.16
CA TYR A 32 -13.75 6.03 -12.88
C TYR A 32 -14.23 4.61 -12.53
N MET A 33 -15.26 4.44 -11.69
CA MET A 33 -15.94 3.15 -11.54
C MET A 33 -17.22 3.16 -12.40
N PRO A 34 -17.42 2.19 -13.32
CA PRO A 34 -18.60 2.18 -14.15
C PRO A 34 -19.83 1.86 -13.29
N SER A 35 -20.71 2.85 -13.17
CA SER A 35 -22.16 2.76 -12.94
C SER A 35 -22.68 1.39 -12.44
N LEU A 36 -22.43 1.09 -11.16
CA LEU A 36 -23.45 0.44 -10.35
C LEU A 36 -24.13 1.55 -9.57
N ALA A 37 -25.44 1.69 -9.74
CA ALA A 37 -26.27 2.57 -8.96
C ALA A 37 -25.90 2.44 -7.48
N MET A 38 -25.33 3.52 -6.93
CA MET A 38 -24.73 3.54 -5.61
C MET A 38 -25.85 3.62 -4.57
N ASP A 39 -26.33 2.45 -4.13
CA ASP A 39 -27.04 2.32 -2.86
C ASP A 39 -26.09 2.79 -1.75
N LYS A 40 -26.42 3.91 -1.11
CA LYS A 40 -25.60 4.64 -0.13
C LYS A 40 -25.42 3.91 1.21
N THR A 41 -25.66 2.60 1.23
CA THR A 41 -25.78 1.78 2.44
C THR A 41 -24.94 0.51 2.40
N LEU A 42 -24.07 0.34 1.40
CA LEU A 42 -23.14 -0.79 1.38
C LEU A 42 -21.87 -0.46 2.19
N SER A 43 -21.82 -0.89 3.45
CA SER A 43 -20.58 -0.92 4.23
C SER A 43 -19.69 -2.06 3.70
N TYR A 44 -18.86 -1.77 2.71
CA TYR A 44 -17.88 -2.72 2.20
C TYR A 44 -16.69 -2.78 3.16
N ARG A 45 -16.44 -3.97 3.74
CA ARG A 45 -15.19 -4.24 4.46
C ARG A 45 -14.13 -4.64 3.46
N LEU A 46 -13.17 -3.75 3.22
CA LEU A 46 -11.93 -4.12 2.54
C LEU A 46 -11.12 -4.98 3.49
N ILE A 47 -10.95 -6.25 3.14
CA ILE A 47 -10.19 -7.22 3.96
C ILE A 47 -8.75 -7.33 3.44
N ASN A 48 -8.55 -7.27 2.12
CA ASN A 48 -7.25 -7.43 1.47
C ASN A 48 -6.94 -6.23 0.58
N ILE A 49 -5.74 -5.68 0.69
CA ILE A 49 -5.26 -4.56 -0.13
C ILE A 49 -4.00 -4.99 -0.86
N CYS A 50 -4.02 -4.87 -2.19
CA CYS A 50 -2.86 -5.08 -3.04
C CYS A 50 -2.04 -3.80 -3.12
N VAL A 51 -0.75 -3.86 -2.78
CA VAL A 51 0.16 -2.71 -2.81
C VAL A 51 1.26 -2.95 -3.85
N PHE A 52 1.39 -2.00 -4.78
CA PHE A 52 2.49 -1.95 -5.73
C PHE A 52 3.57 -1.01 -5.20
N CYS A 53 4.74 -1.56 -4.91
CA CYS A 53 5.92 -0.81 -4.49
C CYS A 53 7.20 -1.48 -5.02
N GLY A 54 8.28 -0.71 -5.11
CA GLY A 54 9.56 -1.19 -5.64
C GLY A 54 10.40 -1.97 -4.64
N SER A 55 11.34 -2.76 -5.15
CA SER A 55 12.38 -3.45 -4.36
C SER A 55 13.53 -2.53 -3.95
N ASN A 56 13.53 -1.28 -4.40
CA ASN A 56 14.47 -0.24 -4.01
C ASN A 56 13.79 0.72 -3.02
N SER A 57 14.51 1.17 -2.01
CA SER A 57 14.03 2.16 -1.03
C SER A 57 13.78 3.55 -1.62
N GLY A 58 14.38 3.84 -2.78
CA GLY A 58 14.42 5.20 -3.31
C GLY A 58 15.58 5.99 -2.72
N LYS A 59 15.64 7.30 -3.03
CA LYS A 59 16.71 8.19 -2.55
C LYS A 59 16.34 8.92 -1.26
N ASP A 60 15.05 9.15 -1.05
CA ASP A 60 14.52 9.93 0.06
C ASP A 60 13.94 9.01 1.14
N VAL A 61 14.30 9.29 2.40
CA VAL A 61 13.85 8.51 3.57
C VAL A 61 12.33 8.54 3.74
N GLU A 62 11.66 9.58 3.24
CA GLU A 62 10.21 9.75 3.30
C GLU A 62 9.46 8.58 2.64
N PHE A 63 10.00 7.95 1.59
CA PHE A 63 9.36 6.80 0.95
C PHE A 63 9.35 5.57 1.85
N GLU A 64 10.45 5.31 2.57
CA GLU A 64 10.52 4.20 3.52
C GLU A 64 9.56 4.43 4.69
N GLU A 65 9.52 5.65 5.22
CA GLU A 65 8.60 6.02 6.30
C GLU A 65 7.15 5.87 5.87
N ALA A 66 6.81 6.31 4.66
CA ALA A 66 5.49 6.13 4.09
C ALA A 66 5.11 4.66 3.95
N ALA A 67 6.03 3.81 3.46
CA ALA A 67 5.81 2.37 3.34
C ALA A 67 5.59 1.70 4.71
N LYS A 68 6.40 2.05 5.71
CA LYS A 68 6.24 1.57 7.10
C LYS A 68 4.91 2.02 7.69
N ASN A 69 4.54 3.29 7.50
CA ASN A 69 3.29 3.84 8.00
C ASN A 69 2.08 3.17 7.35
N LEU A 70 2.12 2.93 6.04
CA LEU A 70 1.07 2.19 5.34
C LEU A 70 0.88 0.79 5.95
N GLY A 71 1.95 0.04 6.17
CA GLY A 71 1.88 -1.29 6.78
C GLY A 71 1.23 -1.27 8.16
N LYS A 72 1.58 -0.29 9.01
CA LYS A 72 0.95 -0.10 10.33
C LYS A 72 -0.54 0.18 10.23
N VAL A 73 -0.95 1.08 9.33
CA VAL A 73 -2.37 1.41 9.16
C VAL A 73 -3.19 0.21 8.67
N LEU A 74 -2.62 -0.64 7.80
CA LEU A 74 -3.27 -1.89 7.40
C LEU A 74 -3.52 -2.79 8.61
N ALA A 75 -2.54 -2.95 9.49
CA ALA A 75 -2.66 -3.72 10.71
C ALA A 75 -3.68 -3.14 11.70
N GLU A 76 -3.62 -1.84 11.97
CA GLU A 76 -4.58 -1.15 12.85
C GLU A 76 -6.02 -1.32 12.37
N LYS A 77 -6.24 -1.28 11.05
CA LYS A 77 -7.56 -1.46 10.44
C LYS A 77 -7.95 -2.91 10.22
N ARG A 78 -7.13 -3.87 10.66
CA ARG A 78 -7.32 -5.32 10.45
C ARG A 78 -7.49 -5.69 8.97
N MET A 79 -6.77 -4.98 8.12
CA MET A 79 -6.65 -5.28 6.70
C MET A 79 -5.40 -6.13 6.46
N HIS A 80 -5.40 -6.89 5.39
CA HIS A 80 -4.31 -7.79 5.02
C HIS A 80 -3.63 -7.29 3.75
N LEU A 81 -2.32 -7.53 3.67
CA LEU A 81 -1.48 -7.06 2.59
C LEU A 81 -1.31 -8.14 1.53
N VAL A 82 -1.53 -7.78 0.27
CA VAL A 82 -1.10 -8.56 -0.91
C VAL A 82 -0.06 -7.74 -1.65
N TYR A 83 1.06 -8.34 -2.07
CA TYR A 83 2.11 -7.60 -2.76
C TYR A 83 3.03 -8.52 -3.60
N GLY A 84 4.07 -7.95 -4.22
CA GLY A 84 5.00 -8.64 -5.11
C GLY A 84 5.98 -9.64 -4.47
N GLY A 85 5.90 -9.87 -3.15
CA GLY A 85 6.65 -10.94 -2.47
C GLY A 85 8.14 -10.67 -2.24
N GLY A 86 8.69 -9.48 -2.54
CA GLY A 86 10.08 -9.12 -2.23
C GLY A 86 10.30 -8.75 -0.74
N ASN A 87 11.52 -8.86 -0.21
CA ASN A 87 11.86 -8.35 1.12
C ASN A 87 12.80 -7.14 1.10
N LEU A 88 13.17 -6.66 -0.09
CA LEU A 88 14.07 -5.51 -0.26
C LEU A 88 13.31 -4.20 -0.46
N GLY A 89 13.94 -3.09 -0.07
CA GLY A 89 13.43 -1.73 -0.29
C GLY A 89 12.05 -1.47 0.32
N LEU A 90 11.20 -0.76 -0.42
CA LEU A 90 9.84 -0.41 0.03
C LEU A 90 8.94 -1.62 0.21
N MET A 91 9.13 -2.66 -0.61
CA MET A 91 8.43 -3.95 -0.47
C MET A 91 8.70 -4.60 0.90
N GLY A 92 9.95 -4.63 1.34
CA GLY A 92 10.31 -5.10 2.68
C GLY A 92 9.76 -4.20 3.80
N CYS A 93 9.81 -2.88 3.60
CA CYS A 93 9.31 -1.92 4.59
C CYS A 93 7.81 -2.10 4.89
N VAL A 94 6.98 -2.21 3.85
CA VAL A 94 5.53 -2.34 4.01
C VAL A 94 5.13 -3.72 4.53
N SER A 95 5.78 -4.79 4.02
CA SER A 95 5.47 -6.17 4.41
C SER A 95 5.84 -6.43 5.87
N LYS A 96 7.02 -5.98 6.30
CA LYS A 96 7.47 -6.10 7.69
C LYS A 96 6.57 -5.31 8.64
N ALA A 97 6.28 -4.05 8.33
CA ALA A 97 5.43 -3.23 9.19
C ALA A 97 3.99 -3.78 9.32
N ALA A 98 3.42 -4.30 8.24
CA ALA A 98 2.11 -4.96 8.28
C ALA A 98 2.15 -6.26 9.11
N HIS A 99 3.17 -7.10 8.89
CA HIS A 99 3.32 -8.36 9.61
C HIS A 99 3.55 -8.16 11.11
N GLU A 100 4.44 -7.23 11.49
CA GLU A 100 4.70 -6.88 12.90
C GLU A 100 3.46 -6.30 13.59
N GLY A 101 2.60 -5.59 12.85
CA GLY A 101 1.31 -5.11 13.35
C GLY A 101 0.23 -6.21 13.48
N GLY A 102 0.49 -7.42 13.00
CA GLY A 102 -0.43 -8.55 13.08
C GLY A 102 -1.34 -8.74 11.86
N SER A 103 -1.10 -8.02 10.76
CA SER A 103 -1.77 -8.32 9.49
C SER A 103 -1.27 -9.62 8.87
N GLN A 104 -2.17 -10.32 8.17
CA GLN A 104 -1.74 -11.32 7.20
C GLN A 104 -1.06 -10.63 6.02
N VAL A 105 0.02 -11.25 5.52
CA VAL A 105 0.80 -10.77 4.37
C VAL A 105 0.92 -11.91 3.38
N LEU A 106 0.49 -11.67 2.14
CA LEU A 106 0.57 -12.59 1.02
C LEU A 106 1.51 -12.01 -0.05
N GLY A 107 2.66 -12.66 -0.24
CA GLY A 107 3.62 -12.34 -1.29
C GLY A 107 3.40 -13.19 -2.53
N ILE A 108 3.23 -12.55 -3.70
CA ILE A 108 3.10 -13.24 -4.98
C ILE A 108 4.32 -12.95 -5.84
N ILE A 109 5.18 -13.96 -6.02
CA ILE A 109 6.40 -13.84 -6.81
C ILE A 109 6.45 -14.91 -7.92
N PRO A 110 6.72 -14.53 -9.19
CA PRO A 110 6.97 -15.49 -10.25
C PRO A 110 8.15 -16.40 -9.93
N LYS A 111 8.06 -17.70 -10.30
CA LYS A 111 9.14 -18.68 -10.08
C LYS A 111 10.50 -18.24 -10.63
N ALA A 112 10.52 -17.50 -11.74
CA ALA A 112 11.75 -16.99 -12.34
C ALA A 112 12.48 -15.94 -11.46
N LEU A 113 11.76 -15.29 -10.54
CA LEU A 113 12.31 -14.30 -9.61
C LEU A 113 12.47 -14.88 -8.19
N ALA A 114 12.03 -16.12 -7.95
CA ALA A 114 11.98 -16.80 -6.65
C ALA A 114 13.35 -17.12 -6.03
N SER A 115 14.45 -16.84 -6.72
CA SER A 115 15.80 -17.09 -6.23
C SER A 115 16.10 -16.24 -4.98
N CYS A 116 16.60 -16.87 -3.91
CA CYS A 116 16.85 -16.22 -2.61
C CYS A 116 17.68 -14.93 -2.72
N ASP A 117 18.66 -14.89 -3.63
CA ASP A 117 19.53 -13.72 -3.83
C ASP A 117 18.77 -12.45 -4.29
N ILE A 118 17.60 -12.60 -4.90
CA ILE A 118 16.82 -11.50 -5.48
C ILE A 118 15.77 -10.97 -4.49
N ILE A 119 15.29 -11.83 -3.59
CA ILE A 119 14.11 -11.58 -2.77
C ILE A 119 14.49 -11.22 -1.33
N GLY A 120 15.51 -11.87 -0.75
CA GLY A 120 15.77 -11.85 0.69
C GLY A 120 14.72 -12.63 1.51
N ASP A 121 14.82 -12.58 2.84
CA ASP A 121 13.95 -13.34 3.76
C ASP A 121 12.54 -12.75 3.87
N THR A 122 11.55 -13.33 3.20
CA THR A 122 10.18 -12.79 3.16
C THR A 122 9.39 -13.06 4.44
N VAL A 123 8.51 -12.12 4.81
CA VAL A 123 7.48 -12.30 5.85
C VAL A 123 6.11 -12.56 5.21
N GLY A 124 5.35 -13.49 5.78
CA GLY A 124 4.08 -13.96 5.21
C GLY A 124 4.25 -15.17 4.30
N ARG A 125 3.17 -15.93 4.09
CA ARG A 125 3.11 -17.11 3.19
C ARG A 125 1.87 -17.00 2.31
#